data_AF-A0A2E2Q3F4-F1
#
_entry.id   AF-A0A2E2Q3F4-F1
#
_cell.length_a   1.000
_cell.length_b   1.000
_cell.length_c   1.000
_cell.angle_alpha   90.00
_cell.angle_beta   90.00
_cell.angle_gamma   90.00
#
_symmetry.space_group_name_H-M   'P 1'
#
loop_
_entity.id
_entity.type
_entity.pdbx_description
1 polymer ?
#
loop_
_entity_poly.entity_id
_entity_poly.type
_entity_poly.pdbx_seq_one_letter_code
_entity_poly.pdbx_strand_id
1 'polypeptide(L)'
;MNADLARLMTQRAAWLHDQGEPLAAGEAANMAKFAAAEAGMAALVQAILAQGGNGLSTEYGLATLRGSMRLMRTAPISREMILNYVARHSLGLPSSY
;
A
#
# COMPACT_ATOMS: atom_id res chain seq x y z
N MET A 1 1.94 -10.67 8.35
CA MET A 1 1.84 -9.79 7.16
C MET A 1 0.38 -9.51 6.93
N ASN A 2 -0.09 -8.25 6.94
CA ASN A 2 -1.52 -7.97 7.06
C ASN A 2 -2.19 -7.78 5.68
N ALA A 3 -2.15 -8.81 4.83
CA ALA A 3 -2.85 -8.82 3.55
C ALA A 3 -4.37 -8.61 3.72
N ASP A 4 -4.93 -9.12 4.82
CA ASP A 4 -6.34 -8.91 5.17
C ASP A 4 -6.69 -7.45 5.43
N LEU A 5 -5.80 -6.67 6.05
CA LEU A 5 -6.02 -5.23 6.22
C LEU A 5 -6.13 -4.55 4.86
N ALA A 6 -5.18 -4.81 3.95
CA ALA A 6 -5.21 -4.23 2.61
C ALA A 6 -6.51 -4.59 1.89
N ARG A 7 -6.89 -5.88 1.90
CA ARG A 7 -8.12 -6.37 1.29
C ARG A 7 -9.37 -5.70 1.86
N LEU A 8 -9.51 -5.67 3.19
CA LEU A 8 -10.69 -5.09 3.85
C LEU A 8 -10.78 -3.58 3.64
N MET A 9 -9.65 -2.86 3.63
CA MET A 9 -9.64 -1.42 3.35
C MET A 9 -10.00 -1.13 1.89
N THR A 10 -9.53 -1.95 0.93
CA THR A 10 -9.96 -1.82 -0.48
C THR A 10 -11.45 -2.05 -0.64
N GLN A 11 -12.00 -3.11 -0.01
CA GLN A 11 -13.43 -3.40 -0.04
C GLN A 11 -14.25 -2.27 0.59
N ARG A 12 -13.78 -1.72 1.72
CA ARG A 12 -14.40 -0.57 2.37
C ARG A 12 -14.39 0.68 1.49
N ALA A 13 -13.27 0.96 0.82
CA ALA A 13 -13.16 2.09 -0.09
C ALA A 13 -14.14 1.99 -1.25
N ALA A 14 -14.27 0.81 -1.86
CA ALA A 14 -15.26 0.55 -2.91
C ALA A 14 -16.69 0.72 -2.39
N TRP A 15 -17.00 0.13 -1.23
CA TRP A 15 -18.33 0.26 -0.64
C TRP A 15 -18.71 1.73 -0.34
N LEU A 16 -17.80 2.51 0.26
CA LEU A 16 -18.04 3.94 0.53
C LEU A 16 -18.22 4.76 -0.76
N HIS A 17 -17.45 4.42 -1.80
CA HIS A 17 -17.61 5.05 -3.11
C HIS A 17 -19.01 4.79 -3.68
N ASP A 18 -19.48 3.54 -3.62
CA ASP A 18 -20.80 3.15 -4.12
C ASP A 18 -21.95 3.77 -3.31
N GLN A 19 -21.73 4.10 -2.04
CA GLN A 19 -22.68 4.84 -1.19
C GLN A 19 -22.71 6.35 -1.48
N GLY A 20 -21.85 6.86 -2.37
CA GLY A 20 -21.78 8.29 -2.68
C GLY A 20 -21.09 9.11 -1.58
N GLU A 21 -20.17 8.50 -0.82
CA GLU A 21 -19.41 9.12 0.27
C GLU A 21 -17.94 9.37 -0.14
N PRO A 22 -17.65 10.33 -1.05
CA PRO A 22 -16.35 10.45 -1.72
C PRO A 22 -15.19 10.78 -0.78
N LEU A 23 -15.43 11.53 0.30
CA LEU A 23 -14.39 11.87 1.27
C LEU A 23 -13.96 10.65 2.08
N ALA A 24 -14.93 9.91 2.63
CA ALA A 24 -14.67 8.69 3.38
C ALA A 24 -14.07 7.59 2.48
N ALA A 25 -14.52 7.49 1.23
CA ALA A 25 -13.95 6.60 0.23
C ALA A 25 -12.48 6.95 -0.06
N GLY A 26 -12.16 8.23 -0.20
CA GLY A 26 -10.79 8.72 -0.42
C GLY A 26 -9.85 8.38 0.74
N GLU A 27 -10.30 8.56 1.97
CA GLU A 27 -9.53 8.18 3.17
C GLU A 27 -9.27 6.66 3.20
N ALA A 28 -10.31 5.86 3.02
CA ALA A 28 -10.19 4.40 2.99
C ALA A 28 -9.29 3.93 1.84
N ALA A 29 -9.36 4.56 0.66
CA ALA A 29 -8.52 4.26 -0.49
C ALA A 29 -7.04 4.57 -0.23
N ASN A 30 -6.74 5.70 0.40
CA ASN A 30 -5.38 6.06 0.80
C ASN A 30 -4.79 5.02 1.77
N MET A 31 -5.58 4.59 2.76
CA MET A 31 -5.18 3.53 3.70
C MET A 31 -5.01 2.18 3.01
N ALA A 32 -5.90 1.82 2.08
CA ALA A 32 -5.80 0.60 1.30
C ALA A 32 -4.51 0.55 0.47
N LYS A 33 -4.18 1.65 -0.23
CA LYS A 33 -2.95 1.77 -1.02
C LYS A 33 -1.72 1.62 -0.15
N PHE A 34 -1.68 2.32 0.98
CA PHE A 34 -0.58 2.22 1.95
C PHE A 34 -0.40 0.77 2.43
N ALA A 35 -1.47 0.14 2.93
CA ALA A 35 -1.41 -1.22 3.46
C ALA A 35 -1.01 -2.25 2.39
N ALA A 36 -1.55 -2.13 1.17
CA ALA A 36 -1.24 -3.02 0.07
C ALA A 36 0.22 -2.92 -0.37
N ALA A 37 0.77 -1.70 -0.46
CA ALA A 37 2.16 -1.48 -0.86
C ALA A 37 3.15 -2.04 0.18
N GLU A 38 2.91 -1.80 1.47
CA GLU A 38 3.76 -2.33 2.55
C GLU A 38 3.65 -3.86 2.64
N ALA A 39 2.44 -4.41 2.58
CA ALA A 39 2.21 -5.85 2.57
C ALA A 39 2.88 -6.52 1.37
N GLY A 40 2.64 -6.03 0.15
CA GLY A 40 3.21 -6.61 -1.07
C GLY A 40 4.74 -6.56 -1.08
N MET A 41 5.35 -5.46 -0.60
CA MET A 41 6.81 -5.35 -0.54
C MET A 41 7.39 -6.34 0.47
N ALA A 42 6.76 -6.49 1.63
CA ALA A 42 7.16 -7.47 2.62
C ALA A 42 7.05 -8.90 2.08
N ALA A 43 5.97 -9.26 1.38
CA ALA A 43 5.81 -10.59 0.77
C ALA A 43 6.90 -10.86 -0.25
N LEU A 44 7.17 -9.89 -1.14
CA LEU A 44 8.19 -10.07 -2.16
C LEU A 44 9.57 -10.31 -1.55
N VAL A 45 9.94 -9.55 -0.52
CA VAL A 45 11.20 -9.74 0.18
C VAL A 45 11.27 -11.12 0.84
N GLN A 46 10.20 -11.56 1.50
CA GLN A 46 10.16 -12.89 2.10
C GLN A 46 10.26 -14.01 1.05
N ALA A 47 9.61 -13.85 -0.10
CA ALA A 47 9.69 -14.81 -1.20
C ALA A 47 11.11 -14.93 -1.78
N ILE A 48 11.79 -13.80 -1.97
CA ILE A 48 13.19 -13.78 -2.42
C ILE A 48 14.09 -14.51 -1.41
N LEU A 49 13.93 -14.21 -0.12
CA LEU A 49 14.74 -14.83 0.94
C LEU A 49 14.49 -16.34 1.05
N ALA A 50 13.24 -16.79 0.93
CA ALA A 50 12.88 -18.20 0.98
C ALA A 50 13.51 -19.03 -0.15
N GLN A 51 13.79 -18.42 -1.30
CA GLN A 51 14.44 -19.08 -2.45
C GLN A 51 15.97 -18.93 -2.45
N GLY A 52 16.55 -18.21 -1.48
CA GLY A 52 17.98 -17.93 -1.43
C GLY A 52 18.48 -17.23 -2.70
N GLY A 53 19.63 -17.65 -3.23
CA GLY A 53 20.20 -17.08 -4.45
C GLY A 53 19.26 -17.18 -5.67
N ASN A 54 18.39 -18.19 -5.71
CA ASN A 54 17.46 -18.36 -6.82
C ASN A 54 16.34 -17.30 -6.82
N GLY A 55 16.04 -16.69 -5.69
CA GLY A 55 15.08 -15.59 -5.61
C GLY A 55 15.52 -14.33 -6.37
N LEU A 56 16.81 -14.24 -6.72
CA LEU A 56 17.35 -13.16 -7.55
C LEU A 56 17.45 -13.52 -9.03
N SER A 57 17.14 -14.77 -9.41
CA SER A 57 17.15 -15.19 -10.80
C SER A 57 15.93 -14.65 -11.56
N THR A 58 16.01 -14.70 -12.89
CA THR A 58 14.88 -14.33 -13.76
C THR A 58 13.82 -15.43 -13.86
N GLU A 59 14.09 -16.64 -13.35
CA GLU A 59 13.26 -17.83 -13.51
C GLU A 59 11.86 -17.64 -12.90
N TYR A 60 11.78 -17.02 -11.72
CA TYR A 60 10.53 -16.75 -11.00
C TYR A 60 10.08 -15.29 -11.06
N GLY A 61 10.88 -14.41 -11.69
CA GLY A 61 10.57 -12.99 -11.85
C GLY A 61 10.50 -12.15 -10.56
N LEU A 62 10.88 -12.70 -9.40
CA LEU A 62 10.81 -11.99 -8.11
C LEU A 62 11.73 -10.75 -8.10
N ALA A 63 12.96 -10.87 -8.61
CA ALA A 63 13.85 -9.72 -8.76
C ALA A 63 13.27 -8.64 -9.68
N THR A 64 12.63 -9.05 -10.78
CA THR A 64 11.97 -8.15 -11.74
C THR A 64 10.83 -7.36 -11.08
N LEU A 65 10.03 -8.01 -10.23
CA LEU A 65 8.93 -7.37 -9.50
C LEU A 65 9.38 -6.32 -8.48
N ARG A 66 10.64 -6.34 -8.04
CA ARG A 66 11.15 -5.45 -7.00
C ARG A 66 11.05 -3.97 -7.39
N GLY A 67 11.26 -3.64 -8.65
CA GLY A 67 11.09 -2.27 -9.16
C GLY A 67 9.64 -1.80 -9.03
N SER A 68 8.70 -2.60 -9.53
CA SER A 68 7.26 -2.31 -9.48
C SER A 68 6.73 -2.21 -8.06
N MET A 69 7.18 -3.08 -7.15
CA MET A 69 6.76 -3.00 -5.74
C MET A 69 7.28 -1.75 -5.03
N ARG A 70 8.48 -1.27 -5.38
CA ARG A 70 8.98 0.02 -4.88
C ARG A 70 8.18 1.18 -5.47
N LEU A 71 7.81 1.10 -6.75
CA LEU A 71 6.95 2.09 -7.39
C LEU A 71 5.60 2.22 -6.67
N MET A 72 5.00 1.11 -6.25
CA MET A 72 3.75 1.14 -5.46
C MET A 72 3.87 1.88 -4.12
N ARG A 73 5.08 2.06 -3.58
CA ARG A 73 5.31 2.85 -2.35
C ARG A 73 5.46 4.35 -2.64
N THR A 74 5.84 4.73 -3.86
CA THR A 74 6.15 6.12 -4.23
C THR A 74 5.11 6.78 -5.12
N ALA A 75 4.49 6.03 -6.03
CA ALA A 75 3.48 6.51 -6.98
C ALA A 75 2.13 5.80 -6.75
N PRO A 76 1.00 6.38 -7.21
CA PRO A 76 0.86 7.76 -7.73
C PRO A 76 1.01 8.83 -6.65
N ILE A 77 0.89 8.46 -5.37
CA ILE A 77 1.12 9.32 -4.21
C ILE A 77 2.05 8.59 -3.24
N SER A 78 3.00 9.31 -2.65
CA SER A 78 3.96 8.70 -1.74
C SER A 78 3.31 8.23 -0.43
N ARG A 79 3.97 7.28 0.22
CA ARG A 79 3.61 6.79 1.55
C ARG A 79 3.51 7.95 2.56
N GLU A 80 4.46 8.87 2.52
CA GLU A 80 4.56 10.01 3.43
C GLU A 80 3.40 10.98 3.23
N MET A 81 2.99 11.23 1.98
CA MET A 81 1.82 12.07 1.68
C MET A 81 0.52 11.45 2.19
N ILE A 82 0.35 10.13 2.10
CA ILE A 82 -0.81 9.43 2.66
C ILE A 82 -0.83 9.55 4.18
N LEU A 83 0.31 9.37 4.85
CA LEU A 83 0.40 9.52 6.31
C LEU A 83 0.11 10.96 6.73
N ASN A 84 0.61 11.95 5.99
CA ASN A 84 0.31 13.37 6.23
C ASN A 84 -1.20 13.68 6.04
N TYR A 85 -1.82 13.10 5.01
CA TYR A 85 -3.27 13.22 4.80
C TYR A 85 -4.05 12.73 6.03
N VAL A 86 -3.75 11.52 6.53
CA VAL A 86 -4.43 10.98 7.72
C VAL A 86 -4.15 11.78 8.98
N ALA A 87 -2.91 12.24 9.17
CA ALA A 87 -2.56 13.08 10.31
C ALA A 87 -3.42 14.35 10.38
N ARG A 88 -3.65 15.01 9.25
CA ARG A 88 -4.44 16.26 9.20
C ARG A 88 -5.94 16.00 9.20
N HIS A 89 -6.42 15.07 8.39
CA HIS A 89 -7.86 14.92 8.12
C HIS A 89 -8.54 13.98 9.12
N SER A 90 -7.85 12.93 9.57
CA SER A 90 -8.42 11.94 10.48
C SER A 90 -8.06 12.23 11.94
N LEU A 91 -6.82 12.67 12.20
CA LEU A 91 -6.32 12.89 13.56
C LEU A 91 -6.34 14.36 14.01
N GLY A 92 -6.68 15.30 13.12
CA GLY A 92 -6.75 16.73 13.45
C GLY A 92 -5.41 17.37 13.85
N LEU A 93 -4.28 16.74 13.49
CA LEU A 93 -2.96 17.26 13.82
C LEU A 93 -2.61 18.48 12.95
N PRO A 94 -1.87 19.46 13.49
CA PRO A 94 -1.44 20.62 12.72
C PRO A 94 -0.49 20.20 11.58
N SER A 95 -0.49 20.99 10.51
CA SER A 95 0.44 20.82 9.39
C SER A 95 1.88 20.95 9.88
N SER A 96 2.61 19.84 9.97
CA SER A 96 4.07 19.89 9.97
C SER A 96 4.55 20.03 8.53
N TYR A 97 5.41 21.03 8.29
CA TYR A 97 5.96 21.41 6.97
C TYR A 97 6.73 20.25 6.33
#